data_AF-A0A1F6ER19-F1
#
_entry.id   AF-A0A1F6ER19-F1
#
_cell.length_a   1.000
_cell.length_b   1.000
_cell.length_c   1.000
_cell.angle_alpha   90.00
_cell.angle_beta   90.00
_cell.angle_gamma   90.00
#
_symmetry.space_group_name_H-M   'P 1'
#
loop_
_entity.id
_entity.type
_entity.pdbx_description
1 polymer ?
#
loop_
_entity_poly.entity_id
_entity_poly.type
_entity_poly.pdbx_seq_one_letter_code
_entity_poly.pdbx_strand_id
1 'polypeptide(L)'
;MAHKKKRSLQAIEDFYYQQGLRGGALRKATQNDKEYLAILQARRRKLTRSAVVKPADKKKYILSTDTDLEILNIIYELEKKKLSEQDKILMNLVRSQLEHDWRVPLLALLSQLLKKYKK
;
A
#
# COMPACT_ATOMS: atom_id res chain seq x y z
N MET A 1 -25.67 -24.87 -7.56
CA MET A 1 -24.19 -24.75 -7.54
C MET A 1 -23.84 -23.32 -7.14
N ALA A 2 -23.52 -23.07 -5.87
CA ALA A 2 -23.17 -21.72 -5.42
C ALA A 2 -21.80 -21.31 -6.01
N HIS A 3 -21.79 -20.33 -6.91
CA HIS A 3 -20.55 -19.68 -7.34
C HIS A 3 -19.87 -19.11 -6.08
N LYS A 4 -18.78 -19.74 -5.62
CA LYS A 4 -17.87 -19.13 -4.65
C LYS A 4 -17.40 -17.80 -5.23
N LYS A 5 -18.01 -16.69 -4.81
CA LYS A 5 -17.55 -15.33 -5.10
C LYS A 5 -16.09 -15.29 -4.64
N LYS A 6 -15.14 -15.17 -5.58
CA LYS A 6 -13.73 -14.96 -5.23
C LYS A 6 -13.66 -13.79 -4.26
N ARG A 7 -13.11 -14.00 -3.07
CA ARG A 7 -12.98 -12.93 -2.08
C ARG A 7 -12.08 -11.84 -2.67
N SER A 8 -12.39 -10.57 -2.44
CA SER A 8 -11.47 -9.48 -2.78
C SER A 8 -10.26 -9.51 -1.84
N LEU A 9 -9.14 -8.88 -2.22
CA LEU A 9 -7.99 -8.72 -1.29
C LEU A 9 -8.45 -8.11 0.03
N GLN A 10 -9.33 -7.11 -0.04
CA GLN A 10 -9.97 -6.48 1.11
C GLN A 10 -10.75 -7.49 1.96
N ALA A 11 -11.57 -8.35 1.37
CA ALA A 11 -12.36 -9.33 2.12
C ALA A 11 -11.47 -10.38 2.83
N ILE A 12 -10.28 -10.68 2.29
CA ILE A 12 -9.31 -11.56 2.93
C ILE A 12 -8.60 -10.83 4.08
N GLU A 13 -8.21 -9.57 3.88
CA GLU A 13 -7.63 -8.75 4.94
C GLU A 13 -8.62 -8.51 6.08
N ASP A 14 -9.88 -8.21 5.77
CA ASP A 14 -10.97 -8.01 6.73
C ASP A 14 -11.25 -9.28 7.54
N PHE A 15 -11.15 -10.46 6.92
CA PHE A 15 -11.26 -11.74 7.62
C PHE A 15 -10.18 -11.90 8.70
N TYR A 16 -8.92 -11.67 8.35
CA TYR A 16 -7.82 -11.70 9.33
C TYR A 16 -7.92 -10.56 10.34
N TYR A 17 -8.47 -9.43 9.92
CA TYR A 17 -8.75 -8.30 10.81
C TYR A 17 -9.82 -8.66 11.86
N GLN A 18 -10.88 -9.37 11.47
CA GLN A 18 -11.90 -9.86 12.40
C GLN A 18 -11.35 -10.90 13.39
N GLN A 19 -10.28 -11.61 13.03
CA GLN A 19 -9.55 -12.51 13.94
C GLN A 19 -8.54 -11.80 14.85
N GLY A 20 -8.54 -10.46 14.87
CA GLY A 20 -7.67 -9.67 15.74
C GLY A 20 -6.24 -9.48 15.24
N LEU A 21 -5.90 -9.99 14.05
CA LEU A 21 -4.56 -9.82 13.48
C LEU A 21 -4.39 -8.39 12.95
N ARG A 22 -3.26 -7.77 13.29
CA ARG A 22 -2.92 -6.39 12.90
C ARG A 22 -1.45 -6.28 12.50
N GLY A 23 -1.12 -5.24 11.74
CA GLY A 23 0.27 -4.89 11.39
C GLY A 23 1.10 -6.08 10.89
N GLY A 24 2.24 -6.34 11.53
CA GLY A 24 3.13 -7.46 11.17
C GLY A 24 2.50 -8.86 11.25
N ALA A 25 1.52 -9.08 12.15
CA ALA A 25 0.83 -10.36 12.26
C ALA A 25 -0.16 -10.58 11.11
N LEU A 26 -0.90 -9.52 10.73
CA LEU A 26 -1.73 -9.52 9.52
C LEU A 26 -0.88 -9.77 8.27
N ARG A 27 0.29 -9.12 8.17
CA ARG A 27 1.26 -9.36 7.09
C ARG A 27 1.68 -10.83 7.00
N LYS A 28 2.06 -11.44 8.11
CA LYS A 28 2.47 -12.86 8.11
C LYS A 28 1.34 -13.79 7.67
N ALA A 29 0.10 -13.47 8.06
CA ALA A 29 -1.07 -14.25 7.66
C ALA A 29 -1.34 -14.10 6.15
N THR A 30 -1.40 -12.88 5.63
CA THR A 30 -1.69 -12.63 4.21
C THR A 30 -0.55 -13.05 3.28
N GLN A 31 0.71 -13.01 3.73
CA GLN A 31 1.86 -13.48 2.96
C GLN A 31 1.88 -15.00 2.74
N ASN A 32 1.23 -15.77 3.60
CA ASN A 32 1.15 -17.23 3.47
C ASN A 32 -0.19 -17.70 2.88
N ASP A 33 -1.15 -16.79 2.71
CA ASP A 33 -2.48 -17.10 2.19
C ASP A 33 -2.44 -17.30 0.66
N LYS A 34 -2.70 -18.54 0.23
CA LYS A 34 -2.66 -18.92 -1.19
C LYS A 34 -3.71 -18.19 -2.03
N GLU A 35 -4.89 -17.91 -1.47
CA GLU A 35 -5.97 -17.21 -2.18
C GLU A 35 -5.62 -15.73 -2.35
N TYR A 36 -5.10 -15.09 -1.29
CA TYR A 36 -4.58 -13.72 -1.32
C TYR A 36 -3.46 -13.56 -2.34
N LEU A 37 -2.45 -14.44 -2.29
CA LEU A 37 -1.32 -14.41 -3.23
C LEU A 37 -1.76 -14.64 -4.67
N ALA A 38 -2.71 -15.54 -4.93
CA ALA A 38 -3.21 -15.80 -6.27
C ALA A 38 -3.96 -14.58 -6.85
N ILE A 39 -4.79 -13.91 -6.05
CA ILE A 39 -5.47 -12.67 -6.45
C ILE A 39 -4.46 -11.56 -6.68
N LEU A 40 -3.48 -11.42 -5.80
CA LEU A 40 -2.43 -10.42 -5.89
C LEU A 40 -1.55 -10.62 -7.13
N GLN A 41 -1.19 -11.88 -7.46
CA GLN A 41 -0.47 -12.20 -8.70
C GLN A 41 -1.31 -11.95 -9.95
N ALA A 42 -2.59 -12.35 -9.94
CA ALA A 42 -3.50 -12.11 -11.07
C ALA A 42 -3.67 -10.61 -11.35
N ARG A 43 -3.81 -9.81 -10.27
CA ARG A 43 -3.78 -8.34 -10.37
C ARG A 43 -2.44 -7.87 -10.90
N ARG A 44 -1.30 -8.23 -10.29
CA ARG A 44 0.06 -7.85 -10.76
C ARG A 44 0.29 -8.13 -12.25
N ARG A 45 -0.21 -9.25 -12.79
CA ARG A 45 -0.11 -9.56 -14.23
C ARG A 45 -0.95 -8.63 -15.11
N LYS A 46 -2.15 -8.25 -14.65
CA LYS A 46 -2.98 -7.21 -15.29
C LYS A 46 -2.29 -5.84 -15.22
N LEU A 47 -1.68 -5.53 -14.08
CA LEU A 47 -0.97 -4.28 -13.78
C LEU A 47 0.27 -4.08 -14.65
N THR A 48 1.06 -5.13 -14.90
CA THR A 48 2.24 -5.06 -15.77
C THR A 48 1.92 -4.75 -17.23
N ARG A 49 0.65 -4.85 -17.64
CA ARG A 49 0.20 -4.51 -19.00
C ARG A 49 -0.28 -3.05 -19.14
N SER A 50 -0.57 -2.35 -18.05
CA SER A 50 -1.16 -0.99 -18.09
C SER A 50 -0.27 0.12 -17.51
N ALA A 51 0.69 -0.19 -16.63
CA ALA A 51 1.55 0.83 -16.03
C ALA A 51 2.99 0.32 -15.80
N VAL A 52 3.97 1.16 -16.14
CA VAL A 52 5.40 0.89 -15.89
C VAL A 52 5.70 1.17 -14.42
N VAL A 53 5.37 0.22 -13.54
CA VAL A 53 5.79 0.28 -12.14
C VAL A 53 7.29 -0.04 -12.06
N LYS A 54 8.08 0.86 -11.45
CA LYS A 54 9.53 0.65 -11.23
C LYS A 54 9.77 -0.66 -10.46
N PRO A 55 10.80 -1.46 -10.81
CA PRO A 55 11.05 -2.74 -10.15
C PRO A 55 11.24 -2.67 -8.63
N ALA A 56 11.83 -1.58 -8.11
CA ALA A 56 12.01 -1.36 -6.68
C ALA A 56 10.67 -1.23 -5.94
N ASP A 57 9.71 -0.52 -6.53
CA ASP A 57 8.41 -0.24 -5.93
C ASP A 57 7.49 -1.47 -5.95
N LYS A 58 7.64 -2.37 -6.92
CA LYS A 58 6.90 -3.66 -6.99
C LYS A 58 7.10 -4.55 -5.76
N LYS A 59 8.26 -4.45 -5.10
CA LYS A 59 8.59 -5.23 -3.89
C LYS A 59 8.16 -4.52 -2.62
N LYS A 60 8.12 -3.18 -2.64
CA LYS A 60 7.93 -2.34 -1.45
C LYS A 60 6.45 -2.08 -1.16
N TYR A 61 5.63 -1.85 -2.19
CA TYR A 61 4.26 -1.41 -2.04
C TYR A 61 3.23 -2.53 -2.21
N ILE A 62 2.14 -2.47 -1.45
CA ILE A 62 0.94 -3.24 -1.76
C ILE A 62 0.10 -2.41 -2.72
N LEU A 63 0.28 -2.67 -4.02
CA LEU A 63 -0.55 -2.11 -5.07
C LEU A 63 -1.82 -2.96 -5.20
N SER A 64 -2.64 -2.89 -4.16
CA SER A 64 -3.78 -3.76 -3.94
C SER A 64 -4.98 -3.36 -4.80
N THR A 65 -5.12 -2.06 -5.10
CA THR A 65 -6.20 -1.47 -5.87
C THR A 65 -5.70 -0.77 -7.13
N ASP A 66 -6.59 -0.52 -8.08
CA ASP A 66 -6.27 0.30 -9.27
C ASP A 66 -5.95 1.75 -8.84
N THR A 67 -6.62 2.26 -7.80
CA THR A 67 -6.34 3.57 -7.18
C THR A 67 -4.91 3.67 -6.63
N ASP A 68 -4.37 2.61 -6.02
CA ASP A 68 -2.98 2.59 -5.53
C ASP A 68 -1.96 2.86 -6.67
N LEU A 69 -2.29 2.42 -7.89
CA LEU A 69 -1.46 2.70 -9.06
C LEU A 69 -1.62 4.11 -9.57
N GLU A 70 -2.85 4.62 -9.58
CA GLU A 70 -3.12 6.00 -10.01
C GLU A 70 -2.33 6.95 -9.12
N ILE A 71 -2.36 6.70 -7.80
CA ILE A 71 -1.53 7.40 -6.82
C ILE A 71 -0.05 7.26 -7.18
N LEU A 72 0.44 6.05 -7.46
CA LEU A 72 1.86 5.83 -7.79
C LEU A 72 2.29 6.52 -9.10
N ASN A 73 1.43 6.52 -10.12
CA ASN A 73 1.67 7.20 -11.39
C ASN A 73 1.72 8.71 -11.20
N ILE A 74 0.78 9.27 -10.42
CA ILE A 74 0.80 10.69 -10.05
C ILE A 74 2.09 11.03 -9.32
N ILE A 75 2.53 10.18 -8.39
CA ILE A 75 3.82 10.36 -7.70
C ILE A 75 4.98 10.39 -8.71
N TYR A 76 5.04 9.46 -9.67
CA TYR A 76 6.11 9.48 -10.68
C TYR A 76 6.12 10.74 -11.54
N GLU A 77 4.95 11.30 -11.88
CA GLU A 77 4.87 12.57 -12.60
C GLU A 77 5.30 13.74 -11.72
N LEU A 78 4.98 13.72 -10.43
CA LEU A 78 5.40 14.74 -9.47
C LEU A 78 6.91 14.69 -9.20
N GLU A 79 7.55 13.51 -9.19
CA GLU A 79 9.00 13.35 -9.02
C GLU A 79 9.81 14.04 -10.13
N LYS A 80 9.24 14.19 -11.33
CA LYS A 80 9.89 14.89 -12.44
C LYS A 80 9.88 16.42 -12.27
N LYS A 81 9.08 16.94 -11.33
CA LYS A 81 8.91 18.37 -11.08
C LYS A 81 9.81 18.84 -9.94
N LYS A 82 10.19 20.12 -9.97
CA LYS A 82 10.83 20.78 -8.83
C LYS A 82 9.77 21.13 -7.79
N LEU A 83 9.49 20.18 -6.90
CA LEU A 83 8.59 20.36 -5.75
C LEU A 83 9.24 21.19 -4.64
N SER A 84 8.42 21.93 -3.89
CA SER A 84 8.85 22.56 -2.64
C SER A 84 9.16 21.49 -1.58
N GLU A 85 9.90 21.85 -0.53
CA GLU A 85 10.17 20.91 0.58
C GLU A 85 8.88 20.44 1.26
N GLN A 86 7.86 21.30 1.35
CA GLN A 86 6.56 20.94 1.93
C GLN A 86 5.81 19.94 1.04
N ASP A 87 5.81 20.15 -0.27
CA ASP A 87 5.17 19.25 -1.23
C ASP A 87 5.90 17.89 -1.29
N LYS A 88 7.22 17.88 -1.14
CA LYS A 88 8.01 16.63 -1.03
C LYS A 88 7.63 15.84 0.22
N ILE A 89 7.45 16.52 1.36
CA ILE A 89 7.00 15.87 2.60
C ILE A 89 5.62 15.24 2.40
N LEU A 90 4.69 15.97 1.78
CA LEU A 90 3.35 15.47 1.48
C LEU A 90 3.40 14.28 0.51
N MET A 91 4.18 14.39 -0.57
CA MET A 91 4.37 13.30 -1.53
C MET A 91 4.94 12.04 -0.86
N ASN A 92 5.93 12.20 0.02
CA ASN A 92 6.52 11.07 0.76
C ASN A 92 5.53 10.45 1.75
N LEU A 93 4.68 11.28 2.38
CA LEU A 93 3.59 10.80 3.22
C LEU A 93 2.61 9.96 2.39
N VAL A 94 2.12 10.46 1.27
CA VAL A 94 1.21 9.72 0.36
C VAL A 94 1.85 8.42 -0.10
N ARG A 95 3.13 8.47 -0.51
CA ARG A 95 3.90 7.30 -0.92
C ARG A 95 4.01 6.24 0.18
N SER A 96 4.17 6.66 1.44
CA SER A 96 4.24 5.73 2.57
C SER A 96 2.94 4.95 2.79
N GLN A 97 1.79 5.48 2.35
CA GLN A 97 0.49 4.81 2.45
C GLN A 97 0.37 3.60 1.52
N LEU A 98 1.19 3.55 0.47
CA LEU A 98 1.29 2.39 -0.41
C LEU A 98 2.11 1.25 0.21
N GLU A 99 2.83 1.50 1.32
CA GLU A 99 3.60 0.48 2.01
C GLU A 99 2.71 -0.45 2.81
N HIS A 100 3.14 -1.71 2.94
CA HIS A 100 2.35 -2.69 3.66
C HIS A 100 2.17 -2.38 5.15
N ASP A 101 3.13 -1.68 5.76
CA ASP A 101 3.01 -1.20 7.13
C ASP A 101 3.09 0.33 7.21
N TRP A 102 2.24 1.00 6.42
CA TRP A 102 2.18 2.46 6.33
C TRP A 102 1.93 3.19 7.66
N ARG A 103 1.47 2.48 8.70
CA ARG A 103 1.24 3.04 10.03
C ARG A 103 2.55 3.43 10.71
N VAL A 104 3.63 2.69 10.47
CA VAL A 104 4.96 2.99 11.03
C VAL A 104 5.48 4.36 10.59
N PRO A 105 5.60 4.67 9.28
CA PRO A 105 6.05 5.99 8.84
C PRO A 105 5.07 7.11 9.22
N LEU A 106 3.76 6.84 9.27
CA LEU A 106 2.76 7.81 9.74
C LEU A 106 2.98 8.18 11.21
N LEU A 107 3.15 7.19 12.09
CA LEU A 107 3.38 7.40 13.51
C LEU A 107 4.69 8.15 13.77
N ALA A 108 5.74 7.86 12.99
CA ALA A 108 7.00 8.58 13.08
C ALA A 108 6.84 10.07 12.74
N LEU A 109 6.14 10.38 11.65
CA LEU A 109 5.84 11.76 11.24
C LEU A 109 4.98 12.50 12.29
N LEU A 110 3.91 11.86 12.79
CA LEU A 110 3.05 12.44 13.82
C LEU A 110 3.81 12.67 15.13
N SER A 111 4.71 11.76 15.51
CA SER A 111 5.55 11.92 16.71
C SER A 111 6.51 13.09 16.59
N GLN A 112 7.08 13.32 15.40
CA GLN A 112 7.92 14.49 15.14
C GLN A 112 7.12 15.79 15.20
N LEU A 113 5.92 15.82 14.61
CA LEU A 113 5.01 16.98 14.70
C LEU A 113 4.63 17.27 16.16
N LEU A 114 4.27 16.24 16.93
CA LEU A 114 3.93 16.40 18.33
C LEU A 114 5.11 16.99 19.13
N LYS A 115 6.35 16.56 18.86
CA LYS A 115 7.55 17.17 19.48
C LYS A 115 7.72 18.65 19.11
N LYS A 116 7.40 19.03 17.87
CA LYS A 116 7.52 20.41 17.38
C LYS A 116 6.56 21.36 18.11
N TYR A 117 5.32 20.92 18.36
CA TYR A 117 4.26 21.73 19.00
C TYR A 117 4.12 21.52 20.51
N LYS A 118 4.96 20.66 21.12
CA LYS A 118 5.10 20.55 22.58
C LYS A 118 6.10 21.53 23.18
N LYS A 119 6.76 22.33 22.34
CA LYS A 119 7.45 23.56 22.75
C LYS A 119 6.47 24.72 22.68
#